data_AF-A0A6G1EDE7-F1
#
_entry.id   AF-A0A6G1EDE7-F1
#
_cell.length_a   1.000
_cell.length_b   1.000
_cell.length_c   1.000
_cell.angle_alpha   90.00
_cell.angle_beta   90.00
_cell.angle_gamma   90.00
#
_symmetry.space_group_name_H-M   'P 1'
#
loop_
_entity.id
_entity.type
_entity.pdbx_description
1 polymer ?
#
loop_
_entity_poly.entity_id
_entity_poly.type
_entity_poly.pdbx_seq_one_letter_code
_entity_poly.pdbx_strand_id
1 'polypeptide(L)'
;MAAAAMAGADRELKINPGYRSLLASKCGGVSPSTGNNPAVVNNVRDEDAAAVAWSMPGFVARLRKAKDYLDNSYYHNNLAKIVTFNADWALLTGKEARGHVKEYAENGTLWNEDFADALVKLSKLPMPAGSKGEIRTKCSAVNFHH
;
A
#
# COMPACT_ATOMS: atom_id res chain seq x y z
N MET A 1 -6.49 30.66 1.06
CA MET A 1 -5.17 30.80 1.73
C MET A 1 -5.38 30.69 3.23
N ALA A 2 -4.78 29.67 3.84
CA ALA A 2 -4.22 29.65 5.20
C ALA A 2 -3.98 28.19 5.58
N ALA A 3 -2.77 27.73 5.31
CA ALA A 3 -2.24 26.48 5.82
C ALA A 3 -2.02 26.62 7.34
N ALA A 4 -2.56 25.69 8.12
CA ALA A 4 -2.13 25.50 9.50
C ALA A 4 -0.99 24.47 9.51
N ALA A 5 0.13 24.92 10.06
CA ALA A 5 1.46 24.34 9.93
C ALA A 5 1.63 23.03 10.71
N MET A 6 2.17 22.01 10.02
CA MET A 6 3.10 21.06 10.62
C MET A 6 4.48 21.73 10.59
N ALA A 7 4.81 22.49 11.63
CA ALA A 7 6.08 23.18 11.72
C ALA A 7 7.25 22.17 11.82
N GLY A 8 8.22 22.32 10.91
CA GLY A 8 9.59 21.87 11.10
C GLY A 8 10.02 20.61 10.34
N ALA A 9 10.63 20.81 9.18
CA ALA A 9 11.59 19.92 8.52
C ALA A 9 11.12 18.49 8.12
N ASP A 10 10.12 18.36 7.23
CA ASP A 10 10.02 17.11 6.45
C ASP A 10 9.17 17.21 5.18
N ARG A 11 9.71 17.81 4.12
CA ARG A 11 9.02 17.86 2.81
C ARG A 11 9.31 16.66 1.91
N GLU A 12 9.86 15.56 2.41
CA GLU A 12 10.15 14.42 1.52
C GLU A 12 10.17 13.01 2.15
N LEU A 13 9.69 12.79 3.37
CA LEU A 13 9.48 11.41 3.81
C LEU A 13 8.18 10.84 3.25
N LYS A 14 8.30 10.07 2.15
CA LYS A 14 7.21 9.30 1.49
C LYS A 14 6.56 8.24 2.40
N ILE A 15 7.21 7.92 3.52
CA ILE A 15 6.93 6.78 4.39
C ILE A 15 6.93 7.25 5.85
N ASN A 16 5.99 6.78 6.65
CA ASN A 16 5.92 7.01 8.09
C ASN A 16 7.29 6.71 8.75
N PRO A 17 7.85 7.61 9.59
CA PRO A 17 9.16 7.42 10.18
C PRO A 17 9.31 6.13 11.00
N GLY A 18 8.29 5.74 11.77
CA GLY A 18 8.30 4.50 12.54
C GLY A 18 8.36 3.28 11.61
N TYR A 19 7.56 3.28 10.54
CA TYR A 19 7.60 2.22 9.54
C TYR A 19 8.93 2.20 8.76
N ARG A 20 9.52 3.36 8.48
CA ARG A 20 10.87 3.46 7.88
C ARG A 20 11.92 2.81 8.78
N SER A 21 11.88 3.04 10.09
CA SER A 21 12.79 2.39 11.04
C SER A 21 12.57 0.87 11.09
N LEU A 22 11.33 0.41 11.02
CA LEU A 22 11.02 -1.02 10.93
C LEU A 22 11.59 -1.66 9.66
N LEU A 23 11.43 -1.01 8.50
CA LEU A 23 12.00 -1.51 7.25
C LEU A 23 13.53 -1.52 7.30
N ALA A 24 14.16 -0.49 7.88
CA ALA A 24 15.61 -0.43 8.03
C ALA A 24 16.15 -1.57 8.92
N SER A 25 15.45 -1.92 10.01
CA SER A 25 15.87 -3.04 10.87
C SER A 25 15.74 -4.39 10.17
N LYS A 26 14.72 -4.57 9.32
CA LYS A 26 14.53 -5.81 8.53
C LYS A 26 15.50 -5.96 7.36
N CYS A 27 15.85 -4.86 6.71
CA CYS A 27 16.75 -4.87 5.56
C CYS A 27 18.24 -4.80 5.94
N GLY A 28 18.57 -4.79 7.23
CA GLY A 28 19.95 -4.81 7.73
C GLY A 28 20.81 -3.62 7.30
N GLY A 29 20.19 -2.51 6.88
CA GLY A 29 20.89 -1.32 6.37
C GLY A 29 21.69 -1.56 5.06
N VAL A 30 21.46 -2.67 4.36
CA VAL A 30 22.17 -3.01 3.12
C VAL A 30 21.34 -2.63 1.90
N SER A 31 21.99 -2.18 0.82
CA SER A 31 21.30 -1.98 -0.46
C SER A 31 20.74 -3.32 -0.97
N PRO A 32 19.48 -3.36 -1.46
CA PRO A 32 18.92 -4.55 -2.06
C PRO A 32 19.70 -4.95 -3.32
N SER A 33 20.07 -6.22 -3.37
CA SER A 33 20.59 -6.96 -4.52
C SER A 33 19.71 -8.19 -4.71
N THR A 34 19.87 -8.86 -5.86
CA THR A 34 19.10 -10.08 -6.17
C THR A 34 19.29 -11.20 -5.14
N GLY A 35 20.39 -11.20 -4.37
CA GLY A 35 20.72 -12.22 -3.37
C GLY A 35 20.43 -11.85 -1.90
N ASN A 36 20.02 -10.61 -1.62
CA ASN A 36 19.81 -10.12 -0.24
C ASN A 36 18.56 -9.23 -0.09
N ASN A 37 17.55 -9.41 -0.94
CA ASN A 37 16.29 -8.67 -0.84
C ASN A 37 15.28 -9.44 0.04
N PRO A 38 15.10 -9.07 1.32
CA PRO A 38 14.18 -9.78 2.20
C PRO A 38 12.74 -9.53 1.77
N ALA A 39 11.88 -10.52 1.98
CA ALA A 39 10.44 -10.30 1.93
C ALA A 39 10.05 -9.37 3.09
N VAL A 40 9.53 -8.20 2.77
CA VAL A 40 8.99 -7.26 3.75
C VAL A 40 7.47 -7.19 3.60
N VAL A 41 6.78 -7.17 4.73
CA VAL A 41 5.34 -6.96 4.75
C VAL A 41 5.08 -5.51 4.38
N ASN A 42 4.14 -5.27 3.45
CA ASN A 42 3.84 -3.94 2.92
C ASN A 42 2.99 -3.08 3.89
N ASN A 43 2.15 -3.72 4.70
CA ASN A 43 1.18 -3.02 5.54
C ASN A 43 1.36 -3.40 7.01
N VAL A 44 1.30 -2.40 7.89
CA VAL A 44 1.36 -2.58 9.35
C VAL A 44 0.26 -3.51 9.88
N ARG A 45 -0.86 -3.62 9.16
CA ARG A 45 -1.93 -4.60 9.44
C ARG A 45 -1.43 -6.04 9.43
N ASP A 46 -0.60 -6.37 8.45
CA ASP A 46 -0.19 -7.75 8.19
C ASP A 46 1.11 -8.09 8.93
N GLU A 47 1.74 -7.09 9.55
CA GLU A 47 2.99 -7.20 10.30
C GLU A 47 2.83 -7.95 11.64
N ASP A 48 3.97 -8.39 12.19
CA ASP A 48 4.04 -8.93 13.55
C ASP A 48 3.70 -7.85 14.60
N ALA A 49 2.82 -8.18 15.54
CA ALA A 49 2.31 -7.22 16.51
C ALA A 49 3.41 -6.66 17.43
N ALA A 50 4.44 -7.45 17.77
CA ALA A 50 5.55 -6.98 18.58
C ALA A 50 6.45 -6.02 17.77
N ALA A 51 6.68 -6.31 16.50
CA ALA A 51 7.39 -5.41 15.59
C ALA A 51 6.66 -4.06 15.43
N VAL A 52 5.32 -4.09 15.26
CA VAL A 52 4.49 -2.87 15.24
C VAL A 52 4.55 -2.14 16.57
N ALA A 53 4.44 -2.84 17.70
CA ALA A 53 4.52 -2.23 19.02
C ALA A 53 5.85 -1.51 19.25
N TRP A 54 6.95 -2.07 18.75
CA TRP A 54 8.28 -1.50 18.88
C TRP A 54 8.46 -0.22 18.06
N SER A 55 8.02 -0.21 16.79
CA SER A 55 8.22 0.95 15.90
C SER A 55 7.09 1.97 15.90
N MET A 56 5.86 1.53 16.16
CA MET A 56 4.62 2.31 16.04
C MET A 56 3.64 1.93 17.16
N PRO A 57 4.00 2.11 18.45
CA PRO A 57 3.21 1.63 19.59
C PRO A 57 1.77 2.17 19.59
N GLY A 58 1.55 3.40 19.13
CA GLY A 58 0.23 4.02 19.05
C GLY A 58 -0.74 3.39 18.04
N PHE A 59 -0.27 2.46 17.19
CA PHE A 59 -1.12 1.77 16.22
C PHE A 59 -1.78 0.52 16.81
N VAL A 60 -1.06 -0.24 17.64
CA VAL A 60 -1.46 -1.59 18.09
C VAL A 60 -2.89 -1.64 18.65
N ALA A 61 -3.23 -0.72 19.55
CA ALA A 61 -4.54 -0.71 20.22
C ALA A 61 -5.74 -0.43 19.29
N ARG A 62 -5.49 0.15 18.11
CA ARG A 62 -6.53 0.62 17.18
C ARG A 62 -6.46 -0.07 15.81
N LEU A 63 -5.44 -0.89 15.60
CA LEU A 63 -5.18 -1.57 14.34
C LEU A 63 -6.24 -2.65 14.12
N ARG A 64 -6.98 -2.53 13.02
CA ARG A 64 -7.88 -3.59 12.57
C ARG A 64 -7.11 -4.53 11.67
N LYS A 65 -7.10 -5.82 12.02
CA LYS A 65 -6.45 -6.89 11.27
C LYS A 65 -7.48 -7.95 10.89
N ALA A 66 -7.51 -8.30 9.61
CA ALA A 66 -8.07 -9.56 9.16
C ALA A 66 -6.94 -10.41 8.62
N LYS A 67 -6.77 -11.60 9.21
CA LYS A 67 -5.72 -12.52 8.83
C LYS A 67 -6.20 -13.32 7.63
N ASP A 68 -5.37 -13.41 6.58
CA ASP A 68 -5.62 -14.25 5.40
C ASP A 68 -6.86 -13.87 4.57
N TYR A 69 -7.45 -12.70 4.81
CA TYR A 69 -8.59 -12.19 4.05
C TYR A 69 -8.26 -10.88 3.32
N LEU A 70 -8.75 -10.79 2.09
CA LEU A 70 -8.89 -9.54 1.37
C LEU A 70 -10.20 -8.89 1.81
N ASP A 71 -10.10 -7.82 2.61
CA ASP A 71 -11.22 -7.19 3.28
C ASP A 71 -11.10 -5.65 3.31
N ASN A 72 -12.10 -4.98 3.86
CA ASN A 72 -12.15 -3.52 3.94
C ASN A 72 -11.45 -2.93 5.18
N SER A 73 -10.72 -3.73 5.98
CA SER A 73 -10.01 -3.23 7.17
C SER A 73 -8.92 -2.20 6.83
N TYR A 74 -8.43 -2.21 5.58
CA TYR A 74 -7.61 -1.12 5.04
C TYR A 74 -8.27 0.25 5.24
N TYR A 75 -9.53 0.43 4.82
CA TYR A 75 -10.22 1.72 4.92
C TYR A 75 -10.52 2.12 6.36
N HIS A 76 -10.83 1.16 7.24
CA HIS A 76 -10.94 1.44 8.67
C HIS A 76 -9.63 1.95 9.27
N ASN A 77 -8.49 1.37 8.88
CA ASN A 77 -7.17 1.79 9.33
C ASN A 77 -6.80 3.18 8.78
N ASN A 78 -7.15 3.51 7.53
CA ASN A 78 -7.01 4.86 6.98
C ASN A 78 -7.79 5.88 7.83
N LEU A 79 -9.06 5.62 8.16
CA LEU A 79 -9.85 6.52 9.01
C LEU A 79 -9.27 6.66 10.43
N ALA A 80 -8.68 5.59 10.96
CA ALA A 80 -7.95 5.61 12.23
C ALA A 80 -6.57 6.28 12.15
N LYS A 81 -6.17 6.79 10.98
CA LYS A 81 -4.85 7.39 10.72
C LYS A 81 -3.70 6.40 10.96
N ILE A 82 -3.97 5.12 10.74
CA ILE A 82 -3.02 4.01 10.85
C ILE A 82 -2.56 3.67 9.43
N VAL A 83 -1.65 4.47 8.92
CA VAL A 83 -1.13 4.33 7.54
C VAL A 83 0.39 4.49 7.54
N THR A 84 1.03 3.79 6.61
CA THR A 84 2.50 3.72 6.52
C THR A 84 3.06 4.52 5.34
N PHE A 85 2.28 4.77 4.29
CA PHE A 85 2.70 5.56 3.13
C PHE A 85 1.93 6.87 3.00
N ASN A 86 2.58 7.88 2.41
CA ASN A 86 1.93 9.16 2.13
C ASN A 86 0.80 9.03 1.10
N ALA A 87 0.88 8.07 0.18
CA ALA A 87 -0.19 7.81 -0.78
C ALA A 87 -1.49 7.40 -0.07
N ASP A 88 -1.39 6.57 0.99
CA ASP A 88 -2.54 6.20 1.81
C ASP A 88 -3.08 7.39 2.61
N TRP A 89 -2.17 8.23 3.13
CA TRP A 89 -2.56 9.47 3.81
C TRP A 89 -3.27 10.45 2.89
N ALA A 90 -2.85 10.53 1.62
CA ALA A 90 -3.45 11.40 0.62
C ALA A 90 -4.92 11.08 0.36
N LEU A 91 -5.36 9.84 0.60
CA LEU A 91 -6.79 9.48 0.52
C LEU A 91 -7.66 10.24 1.53
N LEU A 92 -7.07 10.78 2.60
CA LEU A 92 -7.78 11.52 3.65
C LEU A 92 -7.77 13.04 3.45
N THR A 93 -6.99 13.55 2.49
CA THR A 93 -6.79 15.00 2.27
C THR A 93 -7.79 15.57 1.26
N GLY A 94 -8.15 14.82 0.23
CA GLY A 94 -9.17 15.20 -0.75
C GLY A 94 -10.58 14.84 -0.28
N LYS A 95 -11.57 15.72 -0.54
CA LYS A 95 -12.98 15.50 -0.13
C LYS A 95 -13.58 14.23 -0.74
N GLU A 96 -13.40 14.04 -2.04
CA GLU A 96 -13.95 12.91 -2.79
C GLU A 96 -13.32 11.59 -2.37
N ALA A 97 -12.00 11.48 -2.42
CA ALA A 97 -11.27 10.30 -1.98
C ALA A 97 -11.62 9.91 -0.52
N ARG A 98 -11.71 10.90 0.37
CA ARG A 98 -12.12 10.67 1.76
C ARG A 98 -13.57 10.19 1.88
N GLY A 99 -14.44 10.62 0.97
CA GLY A 99 -15.82 10.11 0.84
C GLY A 99 -15.82 8.61 0.59
N HIS A 100 -15.12 8.17 -0.47
CA HIS A 100 -14.99 6.74 -0.79
C HIS A 100 -14.32 5.93 0.32
N VAL A 101 -13.31 6.48 1.02
CA VAL A 101 -12.72 5.80 2.19
C VAL A 101 -13.77 5.51 3.26
N LYS A 102 -14.72 6.42 3.49
CA LYS A 102 -15.81 6.17 4.45
C LYS A 102 -16.80 5.14 3.92
N GLU A 103 -17.22 5.28 2.66
CA GLU A 103 -18.15 4.36 2.03
C GLU A 103 -17.64 2.91 2.08
N TYR A 104 -16.37 2.69 1.70
CA TYR A 104 -15.76 1.36 1.74
C TYR A 104 -15.52 0.84 3.16
N ALA A 105 -15.24 1.72 4.12
CA ALA A 105 -15.17 1.32 5.53
C ALA A 105 -16.56 0.92 6.09
N GLU A 106 -17.63 1.59 5.65
CA GLU A 106 -19.01 1.31 6.12
C GLU A 106 -19.64 0.11 5.39
N ASN A 107 -19.27 -0.12 4.13
CA ASN A 107 -19.83 -1.17 3.28
C ASN A 107 -18.73 -1.98 2.57
N GLY A 108 -18.35 -3.10 3.18
CA GLY A 108 -17.36 -4.02 2.59
C GLY A 108 -17.84 -4.73 1.31
N THR A 109 -19.15 -4.91 1.13
CA THR A 109 -19.71 -5.50 -0.09
C THR A 109 -19.53 -4.56 -1.28
N LEU A 110 -19.88 -3.28 -1.11
CA LEU A 110 -19.65 -2.25 -2.14
C LEU A 110 -18.18 -2.18 -2.53
N TRP A 111 -17.28 -2.17 -1.54
CA TRP A 111 -15.85 -2.21 -1.82
C TRP A 111 -15.44 -3.45 -2.63
N ASN A 112 -15.94 -4.64 -2.29
CA ASN A 112 -15.62 -5.87 -3.02
C ASN A 112 -16.08 -5.80 -4.48
N GLU A 113 -17.28 -5.28 -4.72
CA GLU A 113 -17.85 -5.11 -6.06
C GLU A 113 -17.02 -4.12 -6.89
N ASP A 114 -16.77 -2.92 -6.35
CA ASP A 114 -15.99 -1.88 -7.04
C ASP A 114 -14.53 -2.31 -7.25
N PHE A 115 -13.95 -3.06 -6.31
CA PHE A 115 -12.61 -3.62 -6.46
C PHE A 115 -12.55 -4.65 -7.59
N ALA A 116 -13.54 -5.54 -7.69
CA ALA A 116 -13.63 -6.51 -8.78
C ALA A 116 -13.78 -5.80 -10.15
N ASP A 117 -14.65 -4.81 -10.23
CA ASP A 117 -14.84 -4.01 -11.45
C ASP A 117 -13.59 -3.23 -11.85
N ALA A 118 -12.84 -2.70 -10.87
CA ALA A 118 -11.56 -2.05 -11.10
C ALA A 118 -10.52 -3.01 -11.69
N LEU A 119 -10.45 -4.26 -11.20
CA LEU A 119 -9.55 -5.29 -11.75
C LEU A 119 -9.95 -5.71 -13.18
N VAL A 120 -11.25 -5.79 -13.47
CA VAL A 120 -11.76 -6.04 -14.84
C VAL A 120 -11.44 -4.88 -15.77
N LYS A 121 -11.51 -3.63 -15.28
CA LYS A 121 -11.12 -2.46 -16.06
C LYS A 121 -9.62 -2.44 -16.33
N LEU A 122 -8.81 -2.78 -15.33
CA LEU A 122 -7.35 -2.86 -15.45
C LEU A 122 -6.91 -3.92 -16.46
N SER A 123 -7.58 -5.08 -16.50
CA SER A 123 -7.25 -6.16 -17.43
C SER A 123 -7.56 -5.85 -18.90
N LYS A 124 -8.39 -4.82 -19.15
CA LYS A 124 -8.77 -4.36 -20.49
C LYS A 124 -7.89 -3.22 -21.02
N LEU A 125 -6.83 -2.82 -20.28
CA LEU A 125 -5.90 -1.81 -20.79
C LEU A 125 -5.22 -2.30 -22.08
N PRO A 126 -5.26 -1.51 -23.17
CA PRO A 126 -4.71 -1.94 -24.44
C PRO A 126 -3.18 -1.99 -24.39
N MET A 127 -2.59 -2.83 -25.23
CA MET A 127 -1.16 -2.72 -25.51
C MET A 127 -0.84 -1.37 -26.15
N PRO A 128 0.40 -0.84 -26.00
CA PRO A 128 0.84 0.36 -26.70
C PRO A 128 0.59 0.24 -28.21
N ALA A 129 0.11 1.31 -28.84
CA ALA A 129 -0.22 1.31 -30.26
C ALA A 129 0.96 0.81 -31.12
N GLY A 130 0.67 -0.09 -32.06
CA GLY A 130 1.69 -0.73 -32.92
C GLY A 130 2.36 -1.97 -32.31
N SER A 131 2.09 -2.31 -31.04
CA SER A 131 2.59 -3.54 -30.43
C SER A 131 1.90 -4.77 -31.03
N LYS A 132 2.68 -5.73 -31.54
CA LYS A 132 2.16 -7.03 -31.97
C LYS A 132 2.04 -8.04 -30.82
N GLY A 133 2.81 -7.83 -29.74
CA GLY A 133 2.93 -8.76 -28.63
C GLY A 133 3.51 -10.11 -29.07
N GLU A 134 3.73 -11.01 -28.11
CA GLU A 134 4.01 -12.42 -28.36
C GLU A 134 3.47 -13.27 -27.21
N ILE A 135 3.14 -14.52 -27.49
CA ILE A 135 2.87 -15.50 -26.44
C ILE A 135 4.22 -16.06 -25.99
N ARG A 136 4.63 -15.73 -24.76
CA ARG A 136 5.91 -16.20 -24.21
C ARG A 136 5.85 -17.69 -23.88
N THR A 137 6.82 -18.45 -24.39
CA THR A 137 7.03 -19.85 -24.00
C THR A 137 7.53 -19.96 -22.56
N LYS A 138 8.31 -18.96 -22.12
CA LYS A 138 8.78 -18.79 -20.74
C LYS A 138 8.51 -17.37 -20.28
N CYS A 139 7.65 -17.14 -19.29
CA CYS A 139 7.27 -15.80 -18.85
C CYS A 139 8.46 -14.89 -18.47
N SER A 140 9.54 -15.50 -18.00
CA SER A 140 10.78 -14.81 -17.57
C SER A 140 11.73 -14.46 -18.72
N ALA A 141 11.42 -14.78 -19.98
CA ALA A 141 12.29 -14.50 -21.13
C ALA A 141 11.46 -14.07 -22.35
N VAL A 142 12.05 -13.21 -23.18
CA VAL A 142 11.53 -12.92 -24.52
C VAL A 142 11.81 -14.13 -25.41
N ASN A 143 10.89 -14.50 -26.30
CA ASN A 143 11.17 -15.59 -27.23
C ASN A 143 12.32 -15.20 -28.16
N PHE A 144 13.15 -16.18 -28.51
CA PHE A 144 14.22 -15.99 -29.48
C PHE A 144 13.65 -16.24 -30.88
N HIS A 145 13.73 -15.23 -31.75
CA HIS A 145 13.33 -15.32 -33.15
C HIS A 145 14.60 -15.30 -34.01
N HIS A 146 14.80 -16.32 -34.84
CA HIS A 146 15.91 -16.39 -35.80
C HIS A 146 15.51 -15.78 -37.14
#